data_AF-A0A838G4J2-F1
#
_entry.id   AF-A0A838G4J2-F1
#
_cell.length_a   1.000
_cell.length_b   1.000
_cell.length_c   1.000
_cell.angle_alpha   90.00
_cell.angle_beta   90.00
_cell.angle_gamma   90.00
#
_symmetry.space_group_name_H-M   'P 1'
#
loop_
_entity.id
_entity.type
_entity.pdbx_description
1 polymer ?
#
loop_
_entity_poly.entity_id
_entity_poly.type
_entity_poly.pdbx_seq_one_letter_code
_entity_poly.pdbx_strand_id
1 'polypeptide(L)'
;MQEDDEQGRIRSLASMARALAPSGALPKLLEMAAEEACGALCAASVSVSRLRSGSLEVRTIVNVGDLGPNEERWPVDEAYLMSEFGDLNVGMDEVVTWAWDLEDPDILASERELLLQLDKGSSLSAPIIVDGQLWGEVYATRHRGEQGFDRDDIAYLEALLAILAGAISRATREESLTELAFRDPLTGLLNRRALDEAAAAAFSVPPGEHREVAVVVIDINGLKLVNDTHGHDAGDRLIQSVATTLLMGFSRILDSVVARVGGDEFT
;
A
#
# COMPACT_ATOMS: atom_id res chain seq x y z
N MET A 1 -14.66 -31.28 15.22
CA MET A 1 -14.99 -29.86 14.98
C MET A 1 -13.76 -28.99 15.13
N GLN A 2 -13.04 -29.06 16.26
CA GLN A 2 -11.77 -28.31 16.46
C GLN A 2 -10.63 -28.73 15.49
N GLU A 3 -10.40 -30.03 15.28
CA GLU A 3 -9.37 -30.50 14.31
C GLU A 3 -9.68 -30.17 12.84
N ASP A 4 -10.97 -30.10 12.47
CA ASP A 4 -11.37 -29.73 11.10
C ASP A 4 -11.17 -28.22 10.85
N ASP A 5 -11.37 -27.40 11.88
CA ASP A 5 -11.18 -25.95 11.83
C ASP A 5 -9.69 -25.59 11.76
N GLU A 6 -8.84 -26.23 12.58
CA GLU A 6 -7.39 -26.06 12.54
C GLU A 6 -6.79 -26.49 11.19
N GLN A 7 -7.22 -27.63 10.65
CA GLN A 7 -6.80 -28.04 9.30
C GLN A 7 -7.33 -27.09 8.20
N GLY A 8 -8.50 -26.50 8.39
CA GLY A 8 -9.05 -25.48 7.51
C GLY A 8 -8.15 -24.25 7.48
N ARG A 9 -7.83 -23.70 8.65
CA ARG A 9 -6.93 -22.54 8.84
C ARG A 9 -5.55 -22.77 8.23
N ILE A 10 -4.92 -23.93 8.47
CA ILE A 10 -3.61 -24.26 7.88
C ILE A 10 -3.68 -24.30 6.34
N ARG A 11 -4.74 -24.91 5.77
CA ARG A 11 -4.92 -24.93 4.31
C ARG A 11 -5.12 -23.52 3.75
N SER A 12 -5.85 -22.66 4.47
CA SER A 12 -6.04 -21.25 4.14
C SER A 12 -4.72 -20.49 4.09
N LEU A 13 -3.90 -20.56 5.13
CA LEU A 13 -2.57 -19.94 5.15
C LEU A 13 -1.69 -20.43 3.99
N ALA A 14 -1.70 -21.73 3.72
CA ALA A 14 -0.95 -22.29 2.59
C ALA A 14 -1.49 -21.82 1.22
N SER A 15 -2.80 -21.63 1.10
CA SER A 15 -3.43 -21.06 -0.09
C SER A 15 -3.03 -19.60 -0.28
N MET A 16 -3.10 -18.82 0.79
CA MET A 16 -2.73 -17.40 0.79
C MET A 16 -1.25 -17.20 0.46
N ALA A 17 -0.36 -17.99 1.05
CA ALA A 17 1.07 -17.96 0.73
C ALA A 17 1.34 -18.19 -0.77
N ARG A 18 0.53 -19.04 -1.43
CA ARG A 18 0.61 -19.25 -2.90
C ARG A 18 -0.02 -18.11 -3.68
N ALA A 19 -1.15 -17.56 -3.23
CA ALA A 19 -1.84 -16.47 -3.89
C ALA A 19 -1.04 -15.15 -3.84
N LEU A 20 -0.28 -14.93 -2.77
CA LEU A 20 0.62 -13.78 -2.56
C LEU A 20 2.05 -14.02 -3.08
N ALA A 21 2.32 -15.18 -3.70
CA ALA A 21 3.62 -15.50 -4.29
C ALA A 21 3.92 -14.73 -5.58
N PRO A 22 2.96 -14.51 -6.52
CA PRO A 22 3.17 -13.68 -7.69
C PRO A 22 3.27 -12.19 -7.32
N SER A 23 4.04 -11.42 -8.09
CA SER A 23 4.06 -9.97 -8.04
C SER A 23 2.66 -9.42 -8.35
N GLY A 24 2.07 -8.71 -7.39
CA GLY A 24 0.77 -8.07 -7.52
C GLY A 24 0.80 -6.65 -6.97
N ALA A 25 -0.08 -5.79 -7.47
CA ALA A 25 -0.20 -4.43 -6.94
C ALA A 25 -0.55 -4.48 -5.45
N LEU A 26 0.14 -3.66 -4.65
CA LEU A 26 0.01 -3.63 -3.19
C LEU A 26 -1.46 -3.57 -2.70
N PRO A 27 -2.35 -2.72 -3.24
CA PRO A 27 -3.75 -2.68 -2.78
C PRO A 27 -4.47 -4.03 -2.90
N LYS A 28 -4.17 -4.79 -3.95
CA LYS A 28 -4.78 -6.10 -4.18
C LYS A 28 -4.25 -7.16 -3.21
N LEU A 29 -2.97 -7.10 -2.85
CA LEU A 29 -2.39 -7.99 -1.83
C LEU A 29 -3.06 -7.77 -0.46
N LEU A 30 -3.27 -6.50 -0.10
CA LEU A 30 -3.93 -6.13 1.17
C LEU A 30 -5.39 -6.56 1.19
N GLU A 31 -6.13 -6.34 0.10
CA GLU A 31 -7.53 -6.78 -0.03
C GLU A 31 -7.66 -8.29 0.10
N MET A 32 -6.83 -9.08 -0.60
CA MET A 32 -6.89 -10.55 -0.49
C MET A 32 -6.61 -11.02 0.94
N ALA A 33 -5.61 -10.43 1.62
CA ALA A 33 -5.33 -10.77 3.01
C ALA A 33 -6.46 -10.38 3.96
N ALA A 34 -7.12 -9.24 3.71
CA ALA A 34 -8.28 -8.81 4.48
C ALA A 34 -9.45 -9.78 4.33
N GLU A 35 -9.78 -10.20 3.10
CA GLU A 35 -10.88 -11.14 2.83
C GLU A 35 -10.62 -12.50 3.48
N GLU A 36 -9.38 -12.97 3.45
CA GLU A 36 -8.97 -14.22 4.08
C GLU A 36 -9.04 -14.14 5.61
N ALA A 37 -8.53 -13.06 6.20
CA ALA A 37 -8.69 -12.82 7.64
C ALA A 37 -10.17 -12.81 8.02
N CYS A 38 -11.00 -12.12 7.23
CA CYS A 38 -12.44 -12.01 7.49
C CYS A 38 -13.13 -13.38 7.50
N GLY A 39 -12.83 -14.23 6.51
CA GLY A 39 -13.40 -15.57 6.43
C GLY A 39 -12.88 -16.53 7.50
N ALA A 40 -11.56 -16.62 7.68
CA ALA A 40 -10.94 -17.61 8.57
C ALA A 40 -11.10 -17.29 10.06
N LEU A 41 -11.19 -16.00 10.41
CA LEU A 41 -11.49 -15.56 11.77
C LEU A 41 -13.00 -15.51 12.05
N CYS A 42 -13.86 -15.82 11.08
CA CYS A 42 -15.29 -15.56 11.17
C CYS A 42 -15.58 -14.13 11.64
N ALA A 43 -14.80 -13.17 11.15
CA ALA A 43 -14.95 -11.77 11.54
C ALA A 43 -16.15 -11.17 10.79
N ALA A 44 -16.84 -10.26 11.47
CA ALA A 44 -17.87 -9.43 10.87
C ALA A 44 -17.26 -8.47 9.85
N SER A 45 -16.18 -7.77 10.20
CA SER A 45 -15.41 -6.95 9.27
C SER A 45 -13.91 -7.02 9.55
N VAL A 46 -13.10 -6.70 8.54
CA VAL A 46 -11.65 -6.54 8.65
C VAL A 46 -11.20 -5.30 7.90
N SER A 47 -10.42 -4.46 8.58
CA SER A 47 -9.79 -3.26 8.05
C SER A 47 -8.29 -3.48 7.95
N VAL A 48 -7.69 -3.03 6.86
CA VAL A 48 -6.22 -3.00 6.70
C VAL A 48 -5.79 -1.57 6.50
N SER A 49 -4.92 -1.10 7.40
CA SER A 49 -4.49 0.28 7.45
C SER A 49 -2.98 0.39 7.31
N ARG A 50 -2.51 1.50 6.74
CA ARG A 50 -1.09 1.79 6.52
C ARG A 50 -0.65 2.97 7.36
N LEU A 51 0.46 2.81 8.05
CA LEU A 51 1.12 3.91 8.74
C LEU A 51 1.79 4.82 7.70
N ARG A 52 1.55 6.12 7.84
CA ARG A 52 2.22 7.13 7.01
C ARG A 52 3.67 7.30 7.47
N SER A 53 4.58 7.32 6.50
CA SER A 53 6.01 7.45 6.77
C SER A 53 6.32 8.76 7.52
N GLY A 54 7.01 8.65 8.65
CA GLY A 54 7.44 9.79 9.46
C GLY A 54 6.35 10.45 10.31
N SER A 55 5.15 9.86 10.40
CA SER A 55 4.09 10.29 11.31
C SER A 55 3.46 9.11 12.06
N LEU A 56 2.61 9.42 13.05
CA LEU A 56 1.74 8.45 13.74
C LEU A 56 0.35 8.40 13.10
N GLU A 57 0.21 8.90 11.87
CA GLU A 57 -1.07 8.89 11.16
C GLU A 57 -1.22 7.56 10.42
N VAL A 58 -2.29 6.85 10.73
CA VAL A 58 -2.66 5.59 10.10
C VAL A 58 -3.83 5.86 9.18
N ARG A 59 -3.77 5.34 7.95
CA ARG A 59 -4.82 5.48 6.95
C ARG A 59 -5.35 4.13 6.54
N THR A 60 -6.67 3.95 6.63
CA THR A 60 -7.33 2.73 6.18
C THR A 60 -7.22 2.62 4.65
N ILE A 61 -6.77 1.47 4.16
CA ILE A 61 -6.60 1.20 2.73
C ILE A 61 -7.80 0.42 2.18
N VAL A 62 -8.30 -0.53 2.96
CA VAL A 62 -9.44 -1.37 2.59
C VAL A 62 -10.18 -1.87 3.82
N ASN A 63 -11.51 -1.88 3.75
CA ASN A 63 -12.41 -2.52 4.69
C ASN A 63 -13.20 -3.63 3.97
N VAL A 64 -13.28 -4.82 4.54
CA VAL A 64 -14.04 -5.95 3.98
C VAL A 64 -15.01 -6.55 5.00
N GLY A 65 -15.98 -7.33 4.52
CA GLY A 65 -17.00 -7.96 5.36
C GLY A 65 -18.29 -7.15 5.46
N ASP A 66 -19.02 -7.34 6.56
CA ASP A 66 -20.20 -6.58 6.92
C ASP A 66 -19.81 -5.25 7.58
N LEU A 67 -19.72 -4.21 6.75
CA LEU A 67 -19.26 -2.89 7.14
C LEU A 67 -20.31 -2.14 7.97
N GLY A 68 -19.85 -1.45 9.01
CA GLY A 68 -20.66 -0.58 9.85
C GLY A 68 -21.22 0.65 9.09
N PRO A 69 -22.10 1.44 9.73
CA PRO A 69 -22.89 2.47 9.06
C PRO A 69 -22.09 3.58 8.36
N ASN A 70 -20.85 3.80 8.79
CA ASN A 70 -19.95 4.84 8.28
C ASN A 70 -18.68 4.26 7.64
N GLU A 71 -18.60 2.94 7.47
CA GLU A 71 -17.44 2.28 6.87
C GLU A 71 -17.64 2.18 5.35
N GLU A 72 -16.60 2.58 4.61
CA GLU A 72 -16.52 2.39 3.16
C GLU A 72 -15.48 1.32 2.84
N ARG A 73 -15.71 0.51 1.79
CA ARG A 73 -14.76 -0.54 1.38
C ARG A 73 -13.40 0.03 0.97
N TRP A 74 -13.39 1.19 0.29
CA TRP A 74 -12.17 1.88 -0.13
C TRP A 74 -12.24 3.34 0.33
N PRO A 75 -11.96 3.61 1.61
CA PRO A 75 -12.18 4.93 2.18
C PRO A 75 -11.16 5.92 1.64
N VAL A 76 -11.62 7.14 1.35
CA VAL A 76 -10.75 8.24 0.89
C VAL A 76 -10.15 8.99 2.06
N ASP A 77 -10.93 9.28 3.10
CA ASP A 77 -10.57 10.18 4.21
C ASP A 77 -10.65 9.51 5.59
N GLU A 78 -10.50 8.19 5.66
CA GLU A 78 -10.43 7.46 6.92
C GLU A 78 -8.97 7.40 7.40
N ALA A 79 -8.60 8.37 8.23
CA ALA A 79 -7.30 8.45 8.87
C ALA A 79 -7.46 8.75 10.36
N TYR A 80 -6.64 8.11 11.17
CA TYR A 80 -6.64 8.23 12.62
C TYR A 80 -5.21 8.33 13.15
N LEU A 81 -5.05 8.84 14.37
CA LEU A 81 -3.76 8.81 15.03
C LEU A 81 -3.58 7.47 15.73
N MET A 82 -2.41 6.87 15.55
CA MET A 82 -2.02 5.62 16.19
C MET A 82 -2.12 5.70 17.73
N SER A 83 -2.01 6.91 18.31
CA SER A 83 -2.18 7.15 19.75
C SER A 83 -3.64 7.13 20.24
N GLU A 84 -4.62 7.18 19.34
CA GLU A 84 -6.06 7.11 19.67
C GLU A 84 -6.53 5.66 19.89
N PHE A 85 -5.77 4.70 19.37
CA PHE A 85 -5.84 3.29 19.71
C PHE A 85 -5.10 3.11 21.04
N GLY A 86 -5.86 2.86 22.11
CA GLY A 86 -5.28 2.80 23.45
C GLY A 86 -4.22 1.70 23.56
N ASP A 87 -3.18 2.02 24.31
CA ASP A 87 -1.95 1.23 24.56
C ASP A 87 -0.88 1.10 23.47
N LEU A 88 -1.04 1.66 22.26
CA LEU A 88 0.15 2.02 21.44
C LEU A 88 1.01 3.12 22.11
N ASN A 89 0.53 3.66 23.23
CA ASN A 89 1.19 4.62 24.10
C ASN A 89 1.93 3.99 25.31
N VAL A 90 1.92 2.66 25.49
CA VAL A 90 2.66 1.99 26.58
C VAL A 90 3.86 1.23 26.02
N GLY A 91 4.94 1.99 25.79
CA GLY A 91 6.28 1.45 25.54
C GLY A 91 6.53 1.09 24.08
N MET A 92 7.37 1.88 23.43
CA MET A 92 7.96 1.59 22.11
C MET A 92 8.80 0.30 22.05
N ASP A 93 8.68 -0.61 23.02
CA ASP A 93 9.52 -1.79 23.17
C ASP A 93 8.87 -3.08 22.65
N GLU A 94 7.53 -3.21 22.60
CA GLU A 94 6.84 -4.40 22.02
C GLU A 94 5.51 -4.02 21.35
N VAL A 95 5.46 -4.06 20.01
CA VAL A 95 4.19 -3.96 19.26
C VAL A 95 3.56 -5.36 19.26
N VAL A 96 2.46 -5.54 20.00
CA VAL A 96 1.81 -6.85 20.21
C VAL A 96 0.42 -6.89 19.59
N THR A 97 -0.10 -8.09 19.38
CA THR A 97 -1.50 -8.31 18.98
C THR A 97 -2.39 -8.26 20.21
N TRP A 98 -3.53 -7.55 20.15
CA TRP A 98 -4.51 -7.50 21.24
C TRP A 98 -5.94 -7.73 20.76
N ALA A 99 -6.77 -8.28 21.65
CA ALA A 99 -8.19 -8.47 21.43
C ALA A 99 -8.97 -7.85 22.59
N TRP A 100 -10.11 -7.24 22.26
CA TRP A 100 -11.02 -6.64 23.23
C TRP A 100 -12.44 -7.12 23.00
N ASP A 101 -13.16 -7.36 24.09
CA ASP A 101 -14.61 -7.56 24.08
C ASP A 101 -15.31 -6.41 24.82
N LEU A 102 -16.48 -5.99 24.35
CA LEU A 102 -17.29 -4.99 25.06
C LEU A 102 -17.63 -5.41 26.49
N GLU A 103 -17.65 -6.71 26.79
CA GLU A 103 -17.87 -7.25 28.12
C GLU A 103 -16.63 -7.18 29.02
N ASP A 104 -15.45 -6.91 28.46
CA ASP A 104 -14.22 -6.81 29.25
C ASP A 104 -14.29 -5.63 30.22
N PRO A 105 -13.99 -5.85 31.51
CA PRO A 105 -14.08 -4.80 32.53
C PRO A 105 -13.03 -3.70 32.32
N ASP A 106 -11.89 -4.07 31.73
CA ASP A 106 -10.71 -3.20 31.56
C ASP A 106 -10.57 -2.67 30.12
N ILE A 107 -11.57 -2.85 29.26
CA ILE A 107 -11.54 -2.31 27.89
C ILE A 107 -11.37 -0.79 27.92
N LEU A 108 -10.52 -0.33 27.01
CA LEU A 108 -10.23 1.08 26.81
C LEU A 108 -11.49 1.86 26.39
N ALA A 109 -11.63 3.08 26.90
CA ALA A 109 -12.80 3.91 26.61
C ALA A 109 -12.94 4.24 25.11
N SER A 110 -11.82 4.53 24.42
CA SER A 110 -11.80 4.78 22.98
C SER A 110 -12.19 3.54 22.18
N GLU A 111 -11.68 2.37 22.56
CA GLU A 111 -12.02 1.10 21.94
C GLU A 111 -13.50 0.76 22.09
N ARG A 112 -14.03 0.92 23.30
CA ARG A 112 -15.46 0.74 23.57
C ARG A 112 -16.31 1.68 22.73
N GLU A 113 -15.92 2.95 22.62
CA GLU A 113 -16.63 3.92 21.80
C GLU A 113 -16.60 3.53 20.31
N LEU A 114 -15.45 3.13 19.78
CA LEU A 114 -15.29 2.67 18.39
C LEU A 114 -16.18 1.45 18.10
N LEU A 115 -16.11 0.40 18.92
CA LEU A 115 -16.96 -0.79 18.77
C LEU A 115 -18.46 -0.43 18.82
N LEU A 116 -18.86 0.51 19.65
CA LEU A 116 -20.24 0.97 19.70
C LEU A 116 -20.65 1.74 18.44
N GLN A 117 -19.78 2.60 17.91
CA GLN A 117 -20.01 3.36 16.67
C GLN A 117 -20.10 2.44 15.44
N LEU A 118 -19.31 1.37 15.40
CA LEU A 118 -19.29 0.36 14.33
C LEU A 118 -20.41 -0.70 14.46
N ASP A 119 -21.18 -0.66 15.56
CA ASP A 119 -22.16 -1.69 15.94
C ASP A 119 -21.57 -3.11 16.04
N LYS A 120 -20.38 -3.21 16.66
CA LYS A 120 -19.62 -4.45 16.86
C LYS A 120 -19.56 -4.82 18.35
N GLY A 121 -19.16 -6.07 18.63
CA GLY A 121 -19.08 -6.67 19.97
C GLY A 121 -17.66 -6.83 20.49
N SER A 122 -16.73 -7.14 19.61
CA SER A 122 -15.32 -7.37 19.95
C SER A 122 -14.42 -7.01 18.78
N SER A 123 -13.14 -6.80 19.07
CA SER A 123 -12.09 -6.48 18.11
C SER A 123 -10.83 -7.32 18.34
N LEU A 124 -10.04 -7.43 17.28
CA LEU A 124 -8.69 -7.99 17.27
C LEU A 124 -7.83 -7.08 16.40
N SER A 125 -6.84 -6.43 16.99
CA SER A 125 -5.87 -5.60 16.30
C SER A 125 -4.51 -6.28 16.30
N ALA A 126 -3.87 -6.30 15.13
CA ALA A 126 -2.56 -6.88 14.95
C ALA A 126 -1.68 -5.99 14.06
N PRO A 127 -0.41 -5.75 14.46
CA PRO A 127 0.51 -4.93 13.69
C PRO A 127 1.04 -5.66 12.46
N ILE A 128 1.14 -4.94 11.35
CA ILE A 128 1.85 -5.41 10.16
C ILE A 128 3.30 -4.92 10.27
N ILE A 129 4.22 -5.83 10.56
CA ILE A 129 5.65 -5.53 10.64
C ILE A 129 6.34 -5.97 9.35
N VAL A 130 6.92 -5.02 8.60
CA VAL A 130 7.66 -5.29 7.35
C VAL A 130 9.11 -4.91 7.57
N ASP A 131 10.03 -5.85 7.34
CA ASP A 131 11.48 -5.65 7.50
C ASP A 131 11.87 -5.09 8.88
N GLY A 132 11.15 -5.49 9.93
CA GLY A 132 11.39 -5.07 11.31
C GLY A 132 10.83 -3.69 11.67
N GLN A 133 10.07 -3.05 10.77
CA GLN A 133 9.43 -1.77 11.03
C GLN A 133 7.90 -1.91 10.97
N LEU A 134 7.21 -1.16 11.84
CA LEU A 134 5.77 -1.05 11.78
C LEU A 134 5.35 -0.41 10.46
N TRP A 135 4.62 -1.17 9.65
CA TRP A 135 4.16 -0.76 8.34
C TRP A 135 2.69 -0.32 8.36
N GLY A 136 1.89 -0.97 9.21
CA GLY A 136 0.45 -0.76 9.27
C GLY A 136 -0.20 -1.66 10.31
N GLU A 137 -1.51 -1.86 10.17
CA GLU A 137 -2.36 -2.57 11.12
C GLU A 137 -3.41 -3.38 10.36
N VAL A 138 -3.80 -4.52 10.95
CA VAL A 138 -5.07 -5.18 10.64
C VAL A 138 -5.97 -5.10 11.85
N TYR A 139 -7.21 -4.67 11.64
CA TYR A 139 -8.22 -4.53 12.67
C TYR A 139 -9.45 -5.36 12.27
N ALA A 140 -9.71 -6.44 12.99
CA ALA A 140 -10.84 -7.33 12.78
C ALA A 140 -11.90 -7.10 13.85
N THR A 141 -13.18 -7.26 13.51
CA THR A 141 -14.29 -7.15 14.46
C THR A 141 -15.26 -8.32 14.36
N ARG A 142 -16.03 -8.59 15.42
CA ARG A 142 -17.17 -9.51 15.41
C ARG A 142 -18.45 -8.80 15.86
N HIS A 143 -19.60 -9.35 15.51
CA HIS A 143 -20.90 -8.77 15.90
C HIS A 143 -21.13 -8.88 17.40
N ARG A 144 -22.06 -8.07 17.90
CA ARG A 144 -22.49 -8.14 19.30
C ARG A 144 -23.12 -9.50 19.62
N GLY A 145 -22.73 -10.06 20.75
CA GLY A 145 -23.21 -11.35 21.22
C GLY A 145 -22.51 -12.56 20.59
N GLU A 146 -21.57 -12.34 19.67
CA GLU A 146 -20.62 -13.38 19.24
C GLU A 146 -19.48 -13.50 20.25
N GLN A 147 -18.83 -14.66 20.27
CA GLN A 147 -17.66 -14.87 21.11
C GLN A 147 -16.50 -13.98 20.64
N GLY A 148 -15.87 -13.26 21.58
CA GLY A 148 -14.63 -12.53 21.35
C GLY A 148 -13.50 -13.38 20.77
N PHE A 149 -12.47 -12.72 20.24
CA PHE A 149 -11.33 -13.39 19.63
C PHE A 149 -10.48 -14.10 20.68
N ASP A 150 -10.09 -15.35 20.39
CA ASP A 150 -9.30 -16.16 21.30
C ASP A 150 -7.81 -16.26 20.88
N ARG A 151 -7.06 -17.14 21.56
CA ARG A 151 -5.63 -17.34 21.28
C ARG A 151 -5.37 -17.97 19.91
N ASP A 152 -6.28 -18.80 19.42
CA ASP A 152 -6.14 -19.46 18.13
C ASP A 152 -6.41 -18.45 17.00
N ASP A 153 -7.34 -17.51 17.21
CA ASP A 153 -7.57 -16.35 16.34
C ASP A 153 -6.33 -15.44 16.25
N ILE A 154 -5.74 -15.10 17.40
CA ILE A 154 -4.50 -14.32 17.47
C ILE A 154 -3.37 -15.02 16.70
N ALA A 155 -3.11 -16.30 17.01
CA ALA A 155 -2.04 -17.06 16.38
C ALA A 155 -2.23 -17.20 14.85
N TYR A 156 -3.48 -17.36 14.41
CA TYR A 156 -3.81 -17.40 12.99
C TYR A 156 -3.51 -16.07 12.30
N LEU A 157 -4.00 -14.96 12.87
CA LEU A 157 -3.79 -13.63 12.30
C LEU A 157 -2.30 -13.29 12.24
N GLU A 158 -1.53 -13.56 13.29
CA GLU A 158 -0.07 -13.37 13.29
C GLU A 158 0.62 -14.16 12.17
N ALA A 159 0.24 -15.41 11.96
CA ALA A 159 0.79 -16.23 10.87
C ALA A 159 0.43 -15.68 9.49
N LEU A 160 -0.81 -15.21 9.31
CA LEU A 160 -1.26 -14.55 8.08
C LEU A 160 -0.47 -13.26 7.82
N LEU A 161 -0.28 -12.43 8.84
CA LEU A 161 0.45 -11.17 8.73
C LEU A 161 1.92 -11.38 8.43
N ALA A 162 2.55 -12.45 8.92
CA ALA A 162 3.93 -12.80 8.55
C ALA A 162 4.05 -13.11 7.05
N ILE A 163 3.06 -13.82 6.47
CA ILE A 163 3.02 -14.11 5.03
C ILE A 163 2.80 -12.81 4.24
N LEU A 164 1.84 -11.98 4.68
CA LEU A 164 1.54 -10.70 4.06
C LEU A 164 2.75 -9.75 4.09
N ALA A 165 3.44 -9.64 5.22
CA ALA A 165 4.63 -8.82 5.38
C ALA A 165 5.73 -9.18 4.38
N GLY A 166 5.96 -10.49 4.17
CA GLY A 166 6.87 -10.96 3.14
C GLY A 166 6.44 -10.55 1.73
N ALA A 167 5.14 -10.56 1.43
CA ALA A 167 4.60 -10.12 0.15
C ALA A 167 4.73 -8.61 -0.05
N ILE A 168 4.45 -7.82 0.99
CA ILE A 168 4.63 -6.35 0.97
C ILE A 168 6.11 -6.02 0.73
N SER A 169 7.05 -6.62 1.47
CA SER A 169 8.50 -6.37 1.30
C SER A 169 8.97 -6.69 -0.14
N ARG A 170 8.47 -7.78 -0.73
CA ARG A 170 8.76 -8.10 -2.14
C ARG A 170 8.19 -7.06 -3.09
N ALA A 171 6.91 -6.73 -2.95
CA ALA A 171 6.24 -5.77 -3.81
C ALA A 171 6.89 -4.39 -3.76
N THR A 172 7.25 -3.89 -2.57
CA THR A 172 7.93 -2.59 -2.41
C THR A 172 9.35 -2.61 -2.96
N ARG A 173 10.09 -3.71 -2.81
CA ARG A 173 11.42 -3.87 -3.40
C ARG A 173 11.37 -3.95 -4.92
N GLU A 174 10.41 -4.68 -5.48
CA GLU A 174 10.18 -4.75 -6.93
C GLU A 174 9.76 -3.40 -7.50
N GLU A 175 8.88 -2.67 -6.82
CA GLU A 175 8.49 -1.30 -7.19
C GLU A 175 9.71 -0.38 -7.17
N SER A 176 10.53 -0.43 -6.11
CA SER A 176 11.76 0.37 -6.02
C SER A 176 12.78 0.01 -7.12
N LEU A 177 12.96 -1.27 -7.42
CA LEU A 177 13.82 -1.72 -8.51
C LEU A 177 13.29 -1.27 -9.87
N THR A 178 11.97 -1.29 -10.05
CA THR A 178 11.31 -0.81 -11.27
C THR A 178 11.46 0.70 -11.40
N GLU A 179 11.24 1.48 -10.34
CA GLU A 179 11.49 2.91 -10.32
C GLU A 179 12.94 3.24 -10.63
N LEU A 180 13.91 2.56 -10.01
CA LEU A 180 15.34 2.74 -10.30
C LEU A 180 15.72 2.29 -11.73
N ALA A 181 15.06 1.27 -12.27
CA ALA A 181 15.35 0.74 -13.59
C ALA A 181 14.74 1.59 -14.72
N PHE A 182 13.62 2.28 -14.46
CA PHE A 182 12.79 2.91 -15.49
C PHE A 182 12.52 4.40 -15.28
N ARG A 183 12.88 5.00 -14.14
CA ARG A 183 12.77 6.44 -13.91
C ARG A 183 14.13 7.12 -13.79
N ASP A 184 14.17 8.41 -14.11
CA ASP A 184 15.30 9.30 -13.86
C ASP A 184 15.23 9.83 -12.42
N PRO A 185 16.27 9.63 -11.60
CA PRO A 185 16.21 9.94 -10.17
C PRO A 185 16.14 11.44 -9.85
N LEU A 186 16.57 12.31 -10.76
CA LEU A 186 16.52 13.76 -10.54
C LEU A 186 15.13 14.33 -10.80
N THR A 187 14.47 13.85 -11.86
CA THR A 187 13.21 14.42 -12.37
C THR A 187 11.98 13.58 -12.07
N GLY A 188 12.14 12.30 -11.73
CA GLY A 188 11.05 11.33 -11.57
C GLY A 188 10.38 10.92 -12.89
N LEU A 189 10.78 11.48 -14.03
CA LEU A 189 10.28 11.09 -15.36
C LEU A 189 10.75 9.68 -15.73
N LEU A 190 10.20 9.12 -16.80
CA LEU A 190 10.76 7.91 -17.40
C LEU A 190 12.21 8.16 -17.83
N ASN A 191 13.05 7.13 -17.78
CA ASN A 191 14.42 7.19 -18.30
C ASN A 191 14.48 6.62 -19.73
N ARG A 192 15.67 6.65 -20.34
CA ARG A 192 15.88 6.13 -21.70
C ARG A 192 15.38 4.69 -21.89
N ARG A 193 15.60 3.80 -20.91
CA ARG A 193 15.17 2.40 -21.02
C ARG A 193 13.64 2.29 -21.11
N ALA A 194 12.92 3.04 -20.27
CA ALA A 194 11.47 3.08 -20.30
C ALA A 194 10.92 3.65 -21.62
N LEU A 195 11.58 4.68 -22.16
CA LEU A 195 11.23 5.22 -23.47
C LEU A 195 11.40 4.18 -24.58
N ASP A 196 12.50 3.43 -24.57
CA ASP A 196 12.77 2.40 -25.59
C ASP A 196 11.69 1.30 -25.56
N GLU A 197 11.25 0.87 -24.38
CA GLU A 197 10.16 -0.10 -24.23
C GLU A 197 8.81 0.46 -24.69
N ALA A 198 8.49 1.70 -24.29
CA ALA A 198 7.27 2.38 -24.72
C ALA A 198 7.24 2.56 -26.25
N ALA A 199 8.38 2.91 -26.86
CA ALA A 199 8.54 3.05 -28.29
C ALA A 199 8.35 1.70 -29.00
N ALA A 200 8.97 0.62 -28.51
CA ALA A 200 8.80 -0.71 -29.07
C ALA A 200 7.32 -1.15 -29.05
N ALA A 201 6.61 -0.90 -27.95
CA ALA A 201 5.18 -1.18 -27.84
C ALA A 201 4.33 -0.27 -28.77
N ALA A 202 4.68 1.00 -28.88
CA ALA A 202 3.98 1.95 -29.76
C ALA A 202 4.12 1.56 -31.24
N PHE A 203 5.31 1.09 -31.66
CA PHE A 203 5.59 0.67 -33.04
C PHE A 203 5.11 -0.75 -33.37
N SER A 204 4.77 -1.56 -32.37
CA SER A 204 4.20 -2.89 -32.57
C SER A 204 2.72 -2.78 -32.98
N VAL A 205 2.46 -2.76 -34.29
CA VAL A 205 1.10 -2.66 -34.85
C VAL A 205 0.66 -4.01 -35.46
N PRO A 206 -0.51 -4.56 -35.09
CA PRO A 206 -1.03 -5.79 -35.69
C PRO A 206 -1.24 -5.68 -37.22
N PRO A 207 -1.13 -6.79 -37.97
CA PRO A 207 -1.41 -6.79 -39.40
C PRO A 207 -2.83 -6.29 -39.69
N GLY A 208 -2.94 -5.22 -40.49
CA GLY A 208 -4.22 -4.62 -40.88
C GLY A 208 -4.68 -3.45 -40.01
N GLU A 209 -3.96 -3.13 -38.93
CA GLU A 209 -4.18 -1.90 -38.15
C GLU A 209 -3.20 -0.79 -38.55
N HIS A 210 -3.60 0.46 -38.28
CA HIS A 210 -2.77 1.64 -38.47
C HIS A 210 -2.72 2.43 -37.16
N ARG A 211 -1.50 2.80 -36.74
CA ARG A 211 -1.25 3.68 -35.59
C ARG A 211 -0.29 4.79 -36.01
N GLU A 212 -0.65 6.03 -35.71
CA GLU A 212 0.23 7.18 -35.88
C GLU A 212 0.97 7.44 -34.57
N VAL A 213 2.28 7.62 -34.64
CA VAL A 213 3.14 7.90 -33.49
C VAL A 213 3.90 9.20 -33.77
N ALA A 214 3.82 10.15 -32.85
CA ALA A 214 4.60 11.38 -32.88
C ALA A 214 5.70 11.30 -31.81
N VAL A 215 6.92 11.69 -32.19
CA VAL A 215 8.08 11.78 -31.27
C VAL A 215 8.54 13.22 -31.24
N VAL A 216 8.69 13.78 -30.04
CA VAL A 216 9.14 15.16 -29.83
C VAL A 216 10.44 15.10 -29.05
N VAL A 217 11.53 15.67 -29.59
CA VAL A 217 12.82 15.71 -28.89
C VAL A 217 13.08 17.14 -28.44
N ILE A 218 13.42 17.31 -27.17
CA ILE A 218 13.59 18.61 -26.52
C ILE A 218 14.95 18.64 -25.83
N ASP A 219 15.70 19.73 -26.03
CA ASP A 219 16.99 19.98 -25.38
C ASP A 219 16.95 21.32 -24.61
N ILE A 220 17.47 21.33 -23.38
CA ILE A 220 17.55 22.56 -22.56
C ILE A 220 18.71 23.43 -23.04
N ASN A 221 18.37 24.54 -23.69
CA ASN A 221 19.37 25.55 -24.06
C ASN A 221 20.04 26.18 -22.83
N GLY A 222 21.38 26.17 -22.81
CA GLY A 222 22.18 26.95 -21.87
C GLY A 222 22.34 26.35 -20.48
N LEU A 223 22.01 25.07 -20.27
CA LEU A 223 22.18 24.40 -18.97
C LEU A 223 23.61 24.52 -18.43
N LYS A 224 24.62 24.36 -19.29
CA LYS A 224 26.03 24.52 -18.91
C LYS A 224 26.34 25.90 -18.35
N LEU A 225 25.82 26.97 -18.96
CA LEU A 225 26.02 28.34 -18.49
C LEU A 225 25.43 28.53 -17.10
N VAL A 226 24.25 27.95 -16.85
CA VAL A 226 23.60 27.99 -15.52
C VAL A 226 24.45 27.24 -14.50
N ASN A 227 24.93 26.04 -14.82
CA ASN A 227 25.83 25.27 -13.95
C ASN A 227 27.11 26.03 -13.61
N ASP A 228 27.76 26.60 -14.63
CA ASP A 228 29.04 27.30 -14.48
C ASP A 228 28.89 28.62 -13.68
N THR A 229 27.73 29.28 -13.77
CA THR A 229 27.46 30.59 -13.13
C THR A 229 26.86 30.45 -11.73
N HIS A 230 25.98 29.47 -11.53
CA HIS A 230 25.12 29.35 -10.33
C HIS A 230 25.27 28.02 -9.59
N GLY A 231 26.14 27.12 -10.06
CA GLY A 231 26.39 25.81 -9.48
C GLY A 231 25.41 24.73 -9.95
N HIS A 232 25.78 23.48 -9.73
CA HIS A 232 25.02 22.30 -10.17
C HIS A 232 23.62 22.23 -9.55
N ASP A 233 23.46 22.60 -8.28
CA ASP A 233 22.15 22.64 -7.63
C ASP A 233 21.15 23.56 -8.37
N ALA A 234 21.63 24.64 -9.00
CA ALA A 234 20.81 25.55 -9.79
C ALA A 234 20.41 24.94 -11.14
N GLY A 235 21.32 24.20 -11.78
CA GLY A 235 20.99 23.43 -12.99
C GLY A 235 20.02 22.29 -12.70
N ASP A 236 20.19 21.58 -11.59
CA ASP A 236 19.28 20.51 -11.17
C ASP A 236 17.85 21.02 -10.98
N ARG A 237 17.69 22.19 -10.33
CA ARG A 237 16.38 22.85 -10.21
C ARG A 237 15.80 23.26 -11.56
N LEU A 238 16.63 23.72 -12.50
CA LEU A 238 16.19 24.06 -13.86
C LEU A 238 15.66 22.80 -14.58
N ILE A 239 16.40 21.70 -14.51
CA ILE A 239 16.02 20.41 -15.11
C ILE A 239 14.70 19.91 -14.51
N GLN A 240 14.55 19.94 -13.18
CA GLN A 240 13.32 19.56 -12.48
C GLN A 240 12.12 20.42 -12.88
N SER A 241 12.32 21.73 -13.05
CA SER A 241 11.27 22.65 -13.49
C SER A 241 10.81 22.32 -14.91
N VAL A 242 11.75 22.07 -15.83
CA VAL A 242 11.43 21.67 -17.21
C VAL A 242 10.68 20.35 -17.23
N ALA A 243 11.16 19.35 -16.49
CA ALA A 243 10.50 18.05 -16.38
C ALA A 243 9.04 18.17 -15.93
N THR A 244 8.80 19.00 -14.91
CA THR A 244 7.45 19.26 -14.39
C THR A 244 6.57 19.95 -15.44
N THR A 245 7.10 20.96 -16.14
CA THR A 245 6.39 21.64 -17.24
C THR A 245 6.02 20.68 -18.37
N LEU A 246 6.94 19.80 -18.79
CA LEU A 246 6.70 18.83 -19.84
C LEU A 246 5.65 17.81 -19.41
N LEU A 247 5.79 17.23 -18.21
CA LEU A 247 4.81 16.27 -17.68
C LEU A 247 3.40 16.86 -17.65
N MET A 248 3.24 18.07 -17.11
CA MET A 248 1.95 18.75 -17.09
C MET A 248 1.40 19.03 -18.50
N GLY A 249 2.25 19.49 -19.43
CA GLY A 249 1.87 19.79 -20.80
C GLY A 249 1.38 18.58 -21.58
N PHE A 250 2.06 17.43 -21.43
CA PHE A 250 1.74 16.21 -22.17
C PHE A 250 0.72 15.31 -21.46
N SER A 251 0.54 15.40 -20.14
CA SER A 251 -0.39 14.58 -19.35
C SER A 251 -1.84 14.47 -19.86
N ARG A 252 -2.29 15.44 -20.66
CA ARG A 252 -3.65 15.45 -21.24
C ARG A 252 -3.77 14.66 -22.54
N ILE A 253 -2.66 14.22 -23.11
CA ILE A 253 -2.60 13.42 -24.33
C ILE A 253 -2.60 11.96 -23.90
N LEU A 254 -3.64 11.23 -24.33
CA LEU A 254 -3.78 9.80 -24.04
C LEU A 254 -2.57 9.05 -24.60
N ASP A 255 -2.07 8.08 -23.83
CA ASP A 255 -0.89 7.25 -24.14
C ASP A 255 0.42 8.03 -24.36
N SER A 256 0.47 9.32 -24.01
CA SER A 256 1.72 10.08 -24.06
C SER A 256 2.67 9.63 -22.96
N VAL A 257 3.95 9.57 -23.31
CA VAL A 257 5.05 9.30 -22.40
C VAL A 257 6.00 10.48 -22.43
N VAL A 258 6.60 10.80 -21.30
CA VAL A 258 7.63 11.84 -21.19
C VAL A 258 8.82 11.22 -20.46
N ALA A 259 9.98 11.26 -21.09
CA ALA A 259 11.22 10.70 -20.59
C ALA A 259 12.37 11.70 -20.61
N ARG A 260 13.28 11.58 -19.64
CA ARG A 260 14.60 12.20 -19.70
C ARG A 260 15.59 11.16 -20.22
N VAL A 261 16.20 11.47 -21.36
CA VAL A 261 17.05 10.51 -22.10
C VAL A 261 18.54 10.85 -22.01
N GLY A 262 18.88 12.04 -21.53
CA GLY A 262 20.24 12.56 -21.39
C GLY A 262 20.35 13.60 -20.26
N GLY A 263 21.44 14.36 -20.25
CA GLY A 263 21.69 15.40 -19.23
C GLY A 263 20.65 16.52 -19.29
N ASP A 264 20.45 17.09 -20.47
CA ASP A 264 19.54 18.18 -20.83
C ASP A 264 18.44 17.74 -21.81
N GLU A 265 18.46 16.48 -22.25
CA GLU A 265 17.59 15.95 -23.31
C GLU A 265 16.34 15.24 -22.75
N PHE A 266 15.19 15.57 -23.32
CA PHE A 266 13.88 14.97 -23.05
C PHE A 266 13.23 14.48 -24.35
N THR A 267 12.35 13.49 -24.23
CA THR A 267 11.55 12.94 -25.35
C THR A 267 10.14 12.59 -24.89
#